data_AF-A0A6J2JGK5-F1
#
_entry.id   AF-A0A6J2JGK5-F1
#
_cell.length_a   1.000
_cell.length_b   1.000
_cell.length_c   1.000
_cell.angle_alpha   90.00
_cell.angle_beta   90.00
_cell.angle_gamma   90.00
#
_symmetry.space_group_name_H-M   'P 1'
#
loop_
_entity.id
_entity.type
_entity.pdbx_description
1 polymer ?
#
loop_
_entity_poly.entity_id
_entity_poly.type
_entity_poly.pdbx_seq_one_letter_code
_entity_poly.pdbx_strand_id
1 'polypeptide(L)'
;MFYPFRFTLLFYGLFVIYLVRAEPEKENHFTLALKKTLFSTARSCMSHVNANETDLEYLRKDPPFPDKAACIIKCLLEKIGVVKNNKYSKMGFLTAVSPLVFTNKKKLDHYKSVSENCEKEINHDQTTECELGNEVVSCIFKYAPELHFKT
;
A
#
# COMPACT_ATOMS: atom_id res chain seq x y z
N MET A 1 -4.15 -15.60 -56.51
CA MET A 1 -3.93 -14.36 -55.75
C MET A 1 -4.92 -14.36 -54.59
N PHE A 2 -4.55 -14.92 -53.43
CA PHE A 2 -5.54 -15.30 -52.38
C PHE A 2 -5.00 -15.07 -50.96
N TYR A 3 -4.59 -13.84 -50.63
CA TYR A 3 -4.24 -13.48 -49.24
C TYR A 3 -4.48 -11.99 -48.99
N PRO A 4 -5.67 -11.61 -48.49
CA PRO A 4 -5.67 -10.51 -47.51
C PRO A 4 -6.59 -10.74 -46.29
N PHE A 5 -7.36 -11.84 -46.23
CA PHE A 5 -8.40 -11.97 -45.19
C PHE A 5 -7.92 -12.64 -43.88
N ARG A 6 -6.88 -13.49 -43.93
CA ARG A 6 -6.40 -14.24 -42.73
C ARG A 6 -5.61 -13.40 -41.73
N PHE A 7 -4.97 -12.31 -42.17
CA PHE A 7 -4.17 -11.46 -41.28
C PHE A 7 -5.02 -10.53 -40.42
N THR A 8 -6.15 -10.03 -40.95
CA THR A 8 -7.03 -9.09 -40.25
C THR A 8 -7.69 -9.72 -39.02
N LEU A 9 -8.07 -11.00 -39.08
CA LEU A 9 -8.68 -11.74 -37.96
C LEU A 9 -7.69 -11.97 -36.79
N LEU A 10 -6.40 -12.15 -37.09
CA LEU A 10 -5.37 -12.34 -36.06
C LEU A 10 -5.11 -11.04 -35.28
N PHE A 11 -5.10 -9.90 -35.96
CA PHE A 11 -4.95 -8.59 -35.31
C PHE A 11 -6.16 -8.24 -34.43
N TYR A 12 -7.38 -8.50 -34.89
CA TYR A 12 -8.59 -8.30 -34.08
C TYR A 12 -8.63 -9.23 -32.86
N GLY A 13 -8.23 -10.49 -33.02
CA GLY A 13 -8.14 -11.43 -31.89
C GLY A 13 -7.15 -10.99 -30.81
N LEU A 14 -5.97 -10.50 -31.20
CA LEU A 14 -4.96 -9.98 -30.26
C LEU A 14 -5.43 -8.69 -29.56
N PHE A 15 -6.18 -7.83 -30.24
CA PHE A 15 -6.69 -6.57 -29.69
C PHE A 15 -7.77 -6.82 -28.63
N VAL A 16 -8.67 -7.79 -28.87
CA VAL A 16 -9.70 -8.19 -27.89
C VAL A 16 -9.08 -8.82 -26.65
N ILE A 17 -8.01 -9.64 -26.80
CA ILE A 17 -7.26 -10.20 -25.66
C ILE A 17 -6.58 -9.10 -24.82
N TYR A 18 -6.11 -8.03 -25.48
CA TYR A 18 -5.50 -6.88 -24.78
C TYR A 18 -6.53 -6.09 -23.96
N LEU A 19 -7.73 -5.85 -24.50
CA LEU A 19 -8.77 -5.09 -23.82
C LEU A 19 -9.36 -5.82 -22.60
N VAL A 20 -9.42 -7.16 -22.62
CA VAL A 20 -9.93 -7.96 -21.48
C VAL A 20 -9.02 -7.92 -20.25
N ARG A 21 -7.74 -7.53 -20.38
CA ARG A 21 -6.79 -7.52 -19.26
C ARG A 21 -6.84 -6.28 -18.37
N ALA A 22 -7.62 -5.26 -18.72
CA ALA A 22 -7.76 -4.05 -17.92
C ALA A 22 -9.08 -4.08 -17.13
N GLU A 23 -9.20 -4.97 -16.13
CA GLU A 23 -10.25 -4.82 -15.13
C GLU A 23 -9.83 -3.76 -14.11
N PRO A 24 -10.48 -2.58 -14.06
CA PRO A 24 -10.30 -1.66 -12.95
C PRO A 24 -10.77 -2.36 -11.68
N GLU A 25 -9.91 -2.41 -10.65
CA GLU A 25 -10.27 -3.02 -9.37
C GLU A 25 -11.40 -2.21 -8.73
N LYS A 26 -12.63 -2.73 -8.85
CA LYS A 26 -13.81 -2.13 -8.21
C LYS A 26 -13.59 -2.18 -6.70
N GLU A 27 -13.57 -1.02 -6.04
CA GLU A 27 -13.57 -0.93 -4.57
C GLU A 27 -14.67 -1.85 -4.02
N ASN A 28 -14.27 -2.84 -3.21
CA ASN A 28 -15.20 -3.78 -2.62
C ASN A 28 -15.57 -3.31 -1.20
N HIS A 29 -16.69 -3.79 -0.65
CA HIS A 29 -17.15 -3.40 0.68
C HIS A 29 -16.08 -3.60 1.78
N PHE A 30 -15.16 -4.52 1.53
CA PHE A 30 -14.06 -4.85 2.40
C PHE A 30 -12.97 -3.76 2.41
N THR A 31 -12.57 -3.18 1.28
CA THR A 31 -11.61 -2.07 1.23
C THR A 31 -12.15 -0.83 1.94
N LEU A 32 -13.44 -0.54 1.82
CA LEU A 32 -14.09 0.57 2.53
C LEU A 32 -14.06 0.37 4.06
N ALA A 33 -14.39 -0.84 4.52
CA ALA A 33 -14.35 -1.18 5.94
C ALA A 33 -12.91 -1.09 6.50
N LEU A 34 -11.92 -1.57 5.74
CA LEU A 34 -10.51 -1.44 6.09
C LEU A 34 -10.07 0.02 6.20
N LYS A 35 -10.40 0.86 5.21
CA LYS A 35 -10.11 2.31 5.26
C LYS A 35 -10.69 2.94 6.53
N LYS A 36 -11.95 2.63 6.87
CA LYS A 36 -12.60 3.14 8.08
C LYS A 36 -11.89 2.69 9.37
N THR A 37 -11.48 1.43 9.46
CA THR A 37 -10.74 0.90 10.60
C THR A 37 -9.35 1.54 10.72
N LEU A 38 -8.64 1.72 9.61
CA LEU A 38 -7.35 2.42 9.60
C LEU A 38 -7.50 3.87 10.08
N PHE A 39 -8.50 4.61 9.58
CA PHE A 39 -8.77 5.97 10.05
C PHE A 39 -9.14 6.03 11.54
N SER A 40 -9.97 5.11 12.03
CA SER A 40 -10.30 5.02 13.46
C SER A 40 -9.07 4.73 14.31
N THR A 41 -8.17 3.89 13.81
CA THR A 41 -6.92 3.55 14.50
C THR A 41 -5.94 4.72 14.49
N ALA A 42 -5.84 5.45 13.38
CA ALA A 42 -5.06 6.68 13.28
C ALA A 42 -5.56 7.75 14.27
N ARG A 43 -6.88 7.91 14.43
CA ARG A 43 -7.45 8.79 15.46
C ARG A 43 -7.06 8.36 16.87
N SER A 44 -7.09 7.06 17.15
CA SER A 44 -6.60 6.54 18.45
C SER A 44 -5.11 6.79 18.64
N CYS A 45 -4.31 6.86 17.58
CA CYS A 45 -2.88 7.17 17.66
C CYS A 45 -2.61 8.66 17.92
N MET A 46 -3.50 9.57 17.54
CA MET A 46 -3.32 11.01 17.81
C MET A 46 -3.18 11.34 19.29
N SER A 47 -3.97 10.67 20.15
CA SER A 47 -3.94 10.92 21.59
C SER A 47 -2.61 10.51 22.23
N HIS A 48 -1.91 9.54 21.66
CA HIS A 48 -0.60 9.09 22.14
C HIS A 48 0.52 10.09 21.80
N VAL A 49 0.35 10.92 20.77
CA VAL A 49 1.39 11.80 20.24
C VAL A 49 1.07 13.29 20.39
N ASN A 50 0.01 13.64 21.15
CA ASN A 50 -0.46 15.03 21.31
C ASN A 50 -0.68 15.74 19.95
N ALA A 51 -1.26 15.00 19.01
CA ALA A 51 -1.66 15.52 17.70
C ALA A 51 -3.11 16.01 17.71
N ASN A 52 -3.45 16.82 16.71
CA ASN A 52 -4.81 17.31 16.47
C ASN A 52 -5.36 16.75 15.15
N GLU A 53 -6.64 16.99 14.87
CA GLU A 53 -7.26 16.53 13.62
C GLU A 53 -6.61 17.13 12.36
N THR A 54 -5.95 18.31 12.45
CA THR A 54 -5.22 18.87 11.30
C THR A 54 -3.96 18.07 10.95
N ASP A 55 -3.38 17.34 11.91
CA ASP A 55 -2.27 16.43 11.65
C ASP A 55 -2.72 15.23 10.78
N LEU A 56 -4.00 14.83 10.85
CA LEU A 56 -4.55 13.77 9.99
C LEU A 56 -4.75 14.21 8.55
N GLU A 57 -4.86 15.52 8.29
CA GLU A 57 -4.99 16.05 6.93
C GLU A 57 -3.75 15.76 6.08
N TYR A 58 -2.57 15.65 6.72
CA TYR A 58 -1.34 15.26 6.03
C TYR A 58 -1.39 13.81 5.54
N LEU A 59 -2.15 12.92 6.19
CA LEU A 59 -2.26 11.52 5.80
C LEU A 59 -3.04 11.32 4.48
N ARG A 60 -3.70 12.37 3.99
CA ARG A 60 -4.33 12.39 2.65
C ARG A 60 -3.35 12.73 1.53
N LYS A 61 -2.13 13.14 1.88
CA LYS A 61 -1.06 13.48 0.92
C LYS A 61 -0.08 12.31 0.81
N ASP A 62 0.85 12.42 -0.12
CA ASP A 62 1.99 11.51 -0.19
C ASP A 62 3.08 11.91 0.84
N PRO A 63 3.85 10.94 1.37
CA PRO A 63 4.99 11.24 2.22
C PRO A 63 6.08 12.03 1.47
N PRO A 64 7.00 12.71 2.18
CA PRO A 64 7.19 12.69 3.63
C PRO A 64 6.18 13.53 4.40
N PHE A 65 5.72 13.00 5.53
CA PHE A 65 4.81 13.69 6.44
C PHE A 65 5.57 14.51 7.49
N PRO A 66 4.97 15.61 8.00
CA PRO A 66 5.47 16.31 9.18
C PRO A 66 5.59 15.37 10.39
N ASP A 67 6.45 15.73 11.33
CA ASP A 67 6.82 14.91 12.49
C ASP A 67 5.63 14.24 13.20
N LYS A 68 4.64 15.03 13.65
CA LYS A 68 3.43 14.50 14.32
C LYS A 68 2.65 13.51 13.46
N ALA A 69 2.48 13.80 12.18
CA ALA A 69 1.78 12.92 11.24
C ALA A 69 2.58 11.63 11.00
N ALA A 70 3.91 11.72 10.93
CA ALA A 70 4.80 10.56 10.85
C ALA A 70 4.71 9.69 12.12
N CYS A 71 4.64 10.31 13.31
CA CYS A 71 4.40 9.59 14.57
C CYS A 71 3.05 8.85 14.58
N ILE A 72 1.97 9.49 14.09
CA ILE A 72 0.65 8.83 13.96
C ILE A 72 0.76 7.62 13.04
N ILE A 73 1.43 7.75 11.90
CA ILE A 73 1.66 6.66 10.95
C ILE A 73 2.45 5.52 11.60
N LYS A 74 3.54 5.82 12.31
CA LYS A 74 4.31 4.78 13.01
C LYS A 74 3.45 4.03 14.04
N CYS A 75 2.69 4.74 14.87
CA CYS A 75 1.75 4.12 15.81
C CYS A 75 0.71 3.24 15.10
N LEU A 76 0.17 3.70 13.97
CA LEU A 76 -0.76 2.91 13.16
C LEU A 76 -0.09 1.62 12.67
N LEU A 77 1.09 1.73 12.08
CA LEU A 77 1.88 0.62 11.56
C LEU A 77 2.24 -0.39 12.66
N GLU A 78 2.50 0.06 13.89
CA GLU A 78 2.69 -0.81 15.05
C GLU A 78 1.42 -1.58 15.41
N LYS A 79 0.27 -0.90 15.46
CA LYS A 79 -1.02 -1.53 15.78
C LYS A 79 -1.44 -2.59 14.75
N ILE A 80 -1.12 -2.38 13.48
CA ILE A 80 -1.38 -3.36 12.42
C ILE A 80 -0.21 -4.36 12.21
N GLY A 81 0.85 -4.24 13.03
CA GLY A 81 1.97 -5.17 13.07
C GLY A 81 2.99 -5.03 11.95
N VAL A 82 2.87 -4.02 11.08
CA VAL A 82 3.84 -3.68 10.01
C VAL A 82 5.14 -3.13 10.58
N VAL A 83 5.08 -2.48 11.73
CA VAL A 83 6.25 -2.14 12.56
C VAL A 83 6.21 -2.98 13.83
N LYS A 84 7.34 -3.60 14.21
CA LYS A 84 7.50 -4.36 15.45
C LYS A 84 8.89 -4.11 16.02
N ASN A 85 8.98 -3.89 17.33
CA ASN A 85 10.24 -3.61 18.02
C ASN A 85 11.02 -2.46 17.35
N ASN A 86 10.31 -1.40 16.96
CA ASN A 86 10.85 -0.26 16.22
C ASN A 86 11.56 -0.62 14.91
N LYS A 87 11.12 -1.68 14.23
CA LYS A 87 11.65 -2.13 12.93
C LYS A 87 10.52 -2.50 11.98
N TYR A 88 10.76 -2.33 10.69
CA TYR A 88 9.87 -2.85 9.66
C TYR A 88 9.71 -4.38 9.78
N SER A 89 8.48 -4.86 9.69
CA SER A 89 8.15 -6.29 9.71
C SER A 89 7.59 -6.72 8.36
N LYS A 90 8.42 -7.41 7.57
CA LYS A 90 8.02 -8.07 6.32
C LYS A 90 6.76 -8.94 6.52
N MET A 91 6.77 -9.80 7.54
CA MET A 91 5.63 -10.65 7.87
C MET A 91 4.40 -9.85 8.30
N GLY A 92 4.62 -8.76 9.05
CA GLY A 92 3.59 -7.80 9.43
C GLY A 92 2.88 -7.19 8.24
N PHE A 93 3.65 -6.67 7.27
CA PHE A 93 3.13 -6.15 6.01
C PHE A 93 2.33 -7.19 5.24
N LEU A 94 2.88 -8.39 5.04
CA LEU A 94 2.17 -9.47 4.35
C LEU A 94 0.86 -9.86 5.03
N THR A 95 0.84 -9.86 6.37
CA THR A 95 -0.38 -10.11 7.14
C THR A 95 -1.41 -9.00 6.90
N ALA A 96 -0.97 -7.74 6.93
CA ALA A 96 -1.85 -6.58 6.76
C ALA A 96 -2.51 -6.52 5.37
N VAL A 97 -1.77 -6.89 4.32
CA VAL A 97 -2.31 -6.89 2.94
C VAL A 97 -3.02 -8.19 2.57
N SER A 98 -2.81 -9.29 3.30
CA SER A 98 -3.40 -10.60 2.98
C SER A 98 -4.91 -10.58 2.70
N PRO A 99 -5.74 -9.83 3.45
CA PRO A 99 -7.18 -9.83 3.21
C PRO A 99 -7.58 -9.16 1.89
N LEU A 100 -6.71 -8.30 1.34
CA LEU A 100 -6.91 -7.64 0.05
C LEU A 100 -6.59 -8.55 -1.14
N VAL A 101 -5.73 -9.57 -0.94
CA VAL A 101 -5.12 -10.32 -2.04
C VAL A 101 -5.22 -11.83 -1.92
N PHE A 102 -5.91 -12.36 -0.92
CA PHE A 102 -5.94 -13.80 -0.63
C PHE A 102 -6.39 -14.66 -1.84
N THR A 103 -7.25 -14.14 -2.72
CA THR A 103 -7.70 -14.82 -3.95
C THR A 103 -6.87 -14.49 -5.19
N ASN A 104 -5.97 -13.51 -5.11
CA ASN A 104 -5.22 -13.01 -6.26
C ASN A 104 -3.72 -13.29 -6.10
N LYS A 105 -3.29 -14.44 -6.62
CA LYS A 105 -1.88 -14.88 -6.55
C LYS A 105 -0.91 -13.84 -7.12
N LYS A 106 -1.27 -13.17 -8.23
CA LYS A 106 -0.40 -12.15 -8.84
C LYS A 106 -0.18 -10.96 -7.90
N LYS A 107 -1.25 -10.49 -7.24
CA LYS A 107 -1.14 -9.40 -6.26
C LYS A 107 -0.41 -9.84 -5.01
N LEU A 108 -0.64 -11.07 -4.55
CA LEU A 108 0.11 -11.63 -3.42
C LEU A 108 1.62 -11.68 -3.73
N ASP A 109 2.01 -12.14 -4.91
CA ASP A 109 3.43 -12.18 -5.32
C ASP A 109 4.01 -10.77 -5.51
N HIS A 110 3.21 -9.81 -6.00
CA HIS A 110 3.59 -8.40 -6.03
C HIS A 110 3.89 -7.86 -4.62
N TYR A 111 2.99 -8.05 -3.66
CA TYR A 111 3.19 -7.57 -2.29
C TYR A 111 4.32 -8.31 -1.55
N LYS A 112 4.63 -9.57 -1.90
CA LYS A 112 5.88 -10.21 -1.44
C LYS A 112 7.12 -9.44 -1.91
N SER A 113 7.17 -9.08 -3.18
CA SER A 113 8.28 -8.28 -3.72
C SER A 113 8.41 -6.92 -3.04
N VAL A 114 7.29 -6.23 -2.82
CA VAL A 114 7.23 -4.97 -2.04
C VAL A 114 7.84 -5.16 -0.66
N SER A 115 7.41 -6.22 0.04
CA SER A 115 7.88 -6.52 1.39
C SER A 115 9.38 -6.79 1.46
N GLU A 116 9.94 -7.45 0.45
CA GLU A 116 11.36 -7.77 0.35
C GLU A 116 12.21 -6.56 0.01
N ASN A 117 11.71 -5.69 -0.87
CA ASN A 117 12.43 -4.47 -1.23
C ASN A 117 12.46 -3.50 -0.03
N CYS A 118 11.35 -3.36 0.70
CA CYS A 118 11.32 -2.51 1.88
C CYS A 118 12.12 -3.05 3.06
N GLU A 119 12.14 -4.36 3.26
CA GLU A 119 13.05 -4.96 4.25
C GLU A 119 14.51 -4.64 3.95
N LYS A 120 14.92 -4.62 2.67
CA LYS A 120 16.30 -4.27 2.27
C LYS A 120 16.61 -2.78 2.43
N GLU A 121 15.65 -1.92 2.09
CA GLU A 121 15.82 -0.46 2.07
C GLU A 121 15.82 0.15 3.49
N ILE A 122 14.98 -0.37 4.39
CA ILE A 122 14.77 0.16 5.76
C ILE A 122 15.70 -0.53 6.78
N ASN A 123 16.65 -1.35 6.36
CA ASN A 123 17.49 -2.16 7.25
C ASN A 123 18.58 -1.35 7.97
N HIS A 124 18.18 -0.46 8.87
CA HIS A 124 19.08 0.29 9.74
C HIS A 124 18.60 0.30 11.19
N ASP A 125 19.55 0.35 12.12
CA ASP A 125 19.30 0.20 13.57
C ASP A 125 18.94 1.52 14.28
N GLN A 126 19.03 2.66 13.59
CA GLN A 126 18.87 3.98 14.19
C GLN A 126 18.02 4.88 13.30
N THR A 127 16.71 4.86 13.57
CA THR A 127 15.81 5.94 13.15
C THR A 127 15.12 6.48 14.39
N THR A 128 14.83 7.77 14.44
CA THR A 128 13.94 8.28 15.51
C THR A 128 12.58 7.59 15.41
N GLU A 129 11.87 7.49 16.53
CA GLU A 129 10.63 6.70 16.59
C GLU A 129 9.57 7.13 15.57
N CYS A 130 9.57 8.39 15.12
CA CYS A 130 8.58 8.91 14.16
C CYS A 130 9.04 8.85 12.69
N GLU A 131 10.33 9.05 12.43
CA GLU A 131 10.91 8.98 11.08
C GLU A 131 10.69 7.60 10.42
N LEU A 132 10.73 6.52 11.22
CA LEU A 132 10.44 5.18 10.73
C LEU A 132 9.06 5.08 10.05
N GLY A 133 8.07 5.86 10.52
CA GLY A 133 6.76 5.94 9.89
C GLY A 133 6.83 6.45 8.45
N ASN A 134 7.63 7.50 8.21
CA ASN A 134 7.86 8.05 6.87
C ASN A 134 8.64 7.07 5.99
N GLU A 135 9.67 6.43 6.51
CA GLU A 135 10.49 5.47 5.76
C GLU A 135 9.66 4.28 5.27
N VAL A 136 8.88 3.69 6.18
CA VAL A 136 8.04 2.53 5.87
C VAL A 136 6.99 2.90 4.81
N VAL A 137 6.24 4.00 5.00
CA VAL A 137 5.19 4.36 4.03
C VAL A 137 5.79 4.79 2.69
N SER A 138 6.89 5.55 2.70
CA SER A 138 7.56 5.97 1.46
C SER A 138 8.04 4.77 0.66
N CYS A 139 8.64 3.78 1.31
CA CYS A 139 9.06 2.56 0.63
C CYS A 139 7.87 1.78 0.06
N ILE A 140 6.81 1.58 0.85
CA ILE A 140 5.61 0.88 0.37
C ILE A 140 5.04 1.62 -0.84
N PHE A 141 4.93 2.94 -0.80
CA PHE A 141 4.37 3.75 -1.88
C PHE A 141 5.24 3.77 -3.14
N LYS A 142 6.55 3.61 -2.99
CA LYS A 142 7.50 3.46 -4.10
C LYS A 142 7.31 2.15 -4.86
N TYR A 143 7.07 1.05 -4.14
CA TYR A 143 6.96 -0.29 -4.75
C TYR A 143 5.51 -0.76 -5.00
N ALA A 144 4.53 -0.16 -4.33
CA ALA A 144 3.09 -0.42 -4.46
C ALA A 144 2.31 0.91 -4.59
N PRO A 145 2.44 1.63 -5.72
CA PRO A 145 1.77 2.92 -5.92
C PRO A 145 0.24 2.85 -5.90
N GLU A 146 -0.34 1.66 -6.07
CA GLU A 146 -1.77 1.42 -5.92
C GLU A 146 -2.27 1.57 -4.47
N LEU A 147 -1.38 1.51 -3.48
CA LEU A 147 -1.71 1.71 -2.07
C LEU A 147 -1.71 3.18 -1.65
N HIS A 148 -1.39 4.11 -2.56
CA HIS A 148 -1.51 5.54 -2.28
C HIS A 148 -2.95 5.86 -1.88
N PHE A 149 -3.13 6.61 -0.80
CA PHE A 149 -4.46 7.12 -0.40
C PHE A 149 -4.85 8.30 -1.31
N LYS A 150 -5.00 8.05 -2.61
CA LYS A 150 -5.52 9.05 -3.55
C LYS A 150 -7.02 9.19 -3.30
N THR A 151 -7.41 10.39 -2.87
CA THR A 151 -8.81 10.81 -2.79
C THR A 151 -9.29 11.26 -4.15
#